data_AF-A0A2G8KLG0-F1
#
_entry.id   AF-A0A2G8KLG0-F1
#
_cell.length_a   1.000
_cell.length_b   1.000
_cell.length_c   1.000
_cell.angle_alpha   90.00
_cell.angle_beta   90.00
_cell.angle_gamma   90.00
#
_symmetry.space_group_name_H-M   'P 1'
#
loop_
_entity.id
_entity.type
_entity.pdbx_description
1 polymer ?
#
loop_
_entity_poly.entity_id
_entity_poly.type
_entity_poly.pdbx_seq_one_letter_code
_entity_poly.pdbx_strand_id
1 'polypeptide(L)'
;TNVTEDNVEEVGELLLLASSQTDLITESGLENIITSLALIVEVGSPSTEVTDSVVGVVNNMMSINETLLGDSSDVDEVVPLLESQVRFVHDLNDNYTELVTNLGVSALQLPKTSLEDPFVFEDPFKDSDDDVMESRKSSITLPPSVLDIIGTVNPNLTSIPVSFITYRDAVLFQSDLEGSSGNQEGSSVLAEYVDGHVISATIEIENVTIVNLPENSSVMTRFSKSIVDEENNATDVTIEFVCVFWDYNLTNGEGKWSEEVSYGFK
;
A
#
# COMPACT_ATOMS: atom_id res chain seq x y z
N THR A 1 -25.69 -0.41 10.20
CA THR A 1 -26.04 -1.77 10.68
C THR A 1 -24.98 -2.20 11.67
N ASN A 2 -25.33 -2.96 12.72
CA ASN A 2 -24.30 -3.47 13.62
C ASN A 2 -23.59 -4.64 12.92
N VAL A 3 -22.29 -4.52 12.69
CA VAL A 3 -21.45 -5.58 12.11
C VAL A 3 -20.87 -6.39 13.26
N THR A 4 -20.88 -7.71 13.12
CA THR A 4 -20.53 -8.68 14.15
C THR A 4 -19.87 -9.89 13.51
N GLU A 5 -19.21 -10.74 14.30
CA GLU A 5 -18.63 -12.01 13.83
C GLU A 5 -19.63 -12.87 13.05
N ASP A 6 -20.92 -12.86 13.41
CA ASP A 6 -21.95 -13.69 12.78
C ASP A 6 -22.38 -13.22 11.38
N ASN A 7 -22.19 -11.95 11.04
CA ASN A 7 -22.70 -11.36 9.79
C ASN A 7 -21.66 -10.60 8.97
N VAL A 8 -20.41 -10.50 9.44
CA VAL A 8 -19.36 -9.71 8.80
C VAL A 8 -19.07 -10.16 7.36
N GLU A 9 -19.15 -11.46 7.09
CA GLU A 9 -18.97 -12.02 5.75
C GLU A 9 -20.06 -11.53 4.78
N GLU A 10 -21.34 -11.69 5.15
CA GLU A 10 -22.49 -11.20 4.34
C GLU A 10 -22.43 -9.68 4.14
N VAL A 11 -22.08 -8.93 5.18
CA VAL A 11 -21.94 -7.47 5.09
C VAL A 11 -20.78 -7.08 4.16
N GLY A 12 -19.67 -7.81 4.20
CA GLY A 12 -18.52 -7.65 3.31
C GLY A 12 -18.90 -7.87 1.85
N GLU A 13 -19.60 -8.96 1.54
CA GLU A 13 -20.07 -9.24 0.18
C GLU A 13 -21.01 -8.16 -0.36
N LEU A 14 -21.93 -7.66 0.48
CA LEU A 14 -22.85 -6.59 0.11
C LEU A 14 -22.12 -5.27 -0.15
N LEU A 15 -21.11 -4.94 0.66
CA LEU A 15 -20.30 -3.74 0.46
C LEU A 15 -19.43 -3.85 -0.80
N LEU A 16 -18.87 -5.03 -1.06
CA LEU A 16 -18.14 -5.31 -2.30
C LEU A 16 -19.04 -5.08 -3.53
N LEU A 17 -20.26 -5.60 -3.50
CA LEU A 17 -21.23 -5.36 -4.58
C LEU A 17 -21.57 -3.87 -4.72
N ALA A 18 -21.84 -3.18 -3.61
CA ALA A 18 -22.19 -1.77 -3.62
C ALA A 18 -21.06 -0.87 -4.16
N SER A 19 -19.81 -1.19 -3.86
CA SER A 19 -18.64 -0.44 -4.32
C SER A 19 -18.29 -0.68 -5.80
N SER A 20 -18.82 -1.74 -6.43
CA SER A 20 -18.49 -2.11 -7.82
C SER A 20 -18.98 -1.12 -8.89
N GLN A 21 -19.95 -0.27 -8.57
CA GLN A 21 -20.50 0.73 -9.50
C GLN A 21 -19.79 2.08 -9.35
N THR A 22 -18.47 2.10 -9.57
CA THR A 22 -17.59 3.22 -9.23
C THR A 22 -18.03 4.57 -9.84
N ASP A 23 -18.53 4.56 -11.07
CA ASP A 23 -19.04 5.76 -11.77
C ASP A 23 -20.29 6.39 -11.14
N LEU A 24 -21.00 5.65 -10.27
CA LEU A 24 -22.24 6.09 -9.63
C LEU A 24 -22.04 6.50 -8.16
N ILE A 25 -20.81 6.38 -7.64
CA ILE A 25 -20.50 6.71 -6.26
C ILE A 25 -20.50 8.24 -6.11
N THR A 26 -21.34 8.73 -5.19
CA THR A 26 -21.36 10.13 -4.75
C THR A 26 -20.48 10.30 -3.52
N GLU A 27 -20.22 11.54 -3.10
CA GLU A 27 -19.51 11.87 -1.84
C GLU A 27 -20.08 11.12 -0.64
N SER A 28 -21.40 11.20 -0.43
CA SER A 28 -22.07 10.43 0.63
C SER A 28 -22.01 8.92 0.43
N GLY A 29 -21.89 8.44 -0.82
CA GLY A 29 -21.71 7.03 -1.12
C GLY A 29 -20.33 6.55 -0.68
N LEU A 30 -19.30 7.35 -0.97
CA LEU A 30 -17.92 7.11 -0.56
C LEU A 30 -17.78 7.07 0.97
N GLU A 31 -18.31 8.07 1.68
CA GLU A 31 -18.33 8.11 3.16
C GLU A 31 -18.98 6.86 3.75
N ASN A 32 -20.12 6.43 3.20
CA ASN A 32 -20.81 5.22 3.64
C ASN A 32 -19.99 3.94 3.36
N ILE A 33 -19.25 3.90 2.26
CA ILE A 33 -18.38 2.77 1.93
C ILE A 33 -17.25 2.68 2.94
N ILE A 34 -16.55 3.79 3.20
CA ILE A 34 -15.42 3.85 4.14
C ILE A 34 -15.89 3.50 5.56
N THR A 35 -17.01 4.09 6.00
CA THR A 35 -17.60 3.79 7.32
C THR A 35 -17.96 2.31 7.43
N SER A 36 -18.55 1.72 6.39
CA SER A 36 -18.91 0.29 6.40
C SER A 36 -17.67 -0.61 6.38
N LEU A 37 -16.63 -0.21 5.63
CA LEU A 37 -15.35 -0.89 5.60
C LEU A 37 -14.70 -0.90 6.99
N ALA A 38 -14.68 0.25 7.67
CA ALA A 38 -14.17 0.38 9.03
C ALA A 38 -14.90 -0.56 10.01
N LEU A 39 -16.23 -0.61 9.94
CA LEU A 39 -17.03 -1.52 10.78
C LEU A 39 -16.77 -3.00 10.49
N ILE A 40 -16.47 -3.39 9.24
CA ILE A 40 -16.08 -4.75 8.88
C ILE A 40 -14.73 -5.10 9.49
N VAL A 41 -13.73 -4.23 9.31
CA VAL A 41 -12.36 -4.45 9.79
C VAL A 41 -12.30 -4.43 11.32
N GLU A 42 -13.12 -3.60 11.99
CA GLU A 42 -13.19 -3.54 13.46
C GLU A 42 -13.60 -4.88 14.10
N VAL A 43 -14.31 -5.74 13.38
CA VAL A 43 -14.65 -7.10 13.87
C VAL A 43 -13.39 -7.94 14.10
N GLY A 44 -12.30 -7.68 13.37
CA GLY A 44 -11.06 -8.43 13.53
C GLY A 44 -11.12 -9.87 13.03
N SER A 45 -11.96 -10.13 12.02
CA SER A 45 -12.15 -11.48 11.50
C SER A 45 -10.89 -11.95 10.74
N PRO A 46 -10.34 -13.14 11.05
CA PRO A 46 -9.22 -13.70 10.29
C PRO A 46 -9.67 -14.40 9.00
N SER A 47 -10.97 -14.40 8.68
CA SER A 47 -11.53 -15.07 7.50
C SER A 47 -10.95 -14.53 6.19
N THR A 48 -10.60 -15.45 5.29
CA THR A 48 -10.16 -15.10 3.93
C THR A 48 -11.30 -14.50 3.14
N GLU A 49 -12.54 -14.94 3.32
CA GLU A 49 -13.73 -14.40 2.65
C GLU A 49 -14.01 -12.93 3.02
N VAL A 50 -13.82 -12.58 4.30
CA VAL A 50 -13.88 -11.18 4.75
C VAL A 50 -12.74 -10.38 4.13
N THR A 51 -11.54 -10.97 4.05
CA THR A 51 -10.36 -10.33 3.48
C THR A 51 -10.52 -10.10 1.98
N ASP A 52 -11.05 -11.08 1.24
CA ASP A 52 -11.38 -10.97 -0.19
C ASP A 52 -12.34 -9.81 -0.44
N SER A 53 -13.36 -9.68 0.42
CA SER A 53 -14.33 -8.59 0.36
C SER A 53 -13.67 -7.23 0.59
N VAL A 54 -12.81 -7.10 1.61
CA VAL A 54 -12.07 -5.86 1.90
C VAL A 54 -11.12 -5.50 0.76
N VAL A 55 -10.33 -6.45 0.26
CA VAL A 55 -9.43 -6.27 -0.89
C VAL A 55 -10.21 -5.81 -2.12
N GLY A 56 -11.35 -6.43 -2.40
CA GLY A 56 -12.21 -6.09 -3.52
C GLY A 56 -12.83 -4.69 -3.40
N VAL A 57 -13.27 -4.29 -2.20
CA VAL A 57 -13.79 -2.93 -1.94
C VAL A 57 -12.71 -1.89 -2.20
N VAL A 58 -11.50 -2.07 -1.65
CA VAL A 58 -10.38 -1.14 -1.84
C VAL A 58 -9.97 -1.07 -3.31
N ASN A 59 -9.92 -2.22 -4.01
CA ASN A 59 -9.67 -2.26 -5.45
C ASN A 59 -10.69 -1.45 -6.26
N ASN A 60 -11.98 -1.53 -5.89
CA ASN A 60 -13.03 -0.74 -6.53
C ASN A 60 -12.87 0.75 -6.20
N MET A 61 -12.49 1.08 -4.96
CA MET A 61 -12.23 2.46 -4.55
C MET A 61 -11.11 3.11 -5.36
N MET A 62 -10.06 2.37 -5.68
CA MET A 62 -8.99 2.85 -6.58
C MET A 62 -9.46 3.16 -8.01
N SER A 63 -10.67 2.75 -8.39
CA SER A 63 -11.30 3.08 -9.67
C SER A 63 -12.39 4.15 -9.57
N ILE A 64 -12.56 4.78 -8.41
CA ILE A 64 -13.42 5.95 -8.21
C ILE A 64 -12.71 7.18 -8.80
N ASN A 65 -13.49 8.17 -9.21
CA ASN A 65 -12.97 9.45 -9.69
C ASN A 65 -11.97 10.08 -8.69
N GLU A 66 -10.75 10.38 -9.16
CA GLU A 66 -9.66 10.88 -8.32
C GLU A 66 -9.99 12.19 -7.61
N THR A 67 -10.77 13.08 -8.24
CA THR A 67 -11.22 14.35 -7.61
C THR A 67 -12.14 14.07 -6.43
N LEU A 68 -13.04 13.09 -6.57
CA LEU A 68 -13.93 12.70 -5.47
C LEU A 68 -13.14 12.09 -4.30
N LEU A 69 -12.09 11.30 -4.60
CA LEU A 69 -11.21 10.75 -3.58
C LEU A 69 -10.40 11.86 -2.87
N GLY A 70 -9.83 12.80 -3.63
CA GLY A 70 -9.03 13.89 -3.09
C GLY A 70 -9.80 14.92 -2.26
N ASP A 71 -11.11 15.05 -2.50
CA ASP A 71 -11.98 15.95 -1.73
C ASP A 71 -12.40 15.36 -0.36
N SER A 72 -12.11 14.08 -0.10
CA SER A 72 -12.56 13.36 1.12
C SER A 72 -11.38 13.00 2.02
N SER A 73 -11.35 13.56 3.23
CA SER A 73 -10.36 13.23 4.28
C SER A 73 -10.47 11.77 4.76
N ASP A 74 -11.63 11.15 4.61
CA ASP A 74 -11.85 9.78 5.10
C ASP A 74 -11.09 8.75 4.25
N VAL A 75 -10.63 9.12 3.05
CA VAL A 75 -9.84 8.24 2.17
C VAL A 75 -8.52 7.84 2.82
N ASP A 76 -7.97 8.68 3.69
CA ASP A 76 -6.73 8.40 4.42
C ASP A 76 -6.83 7.18 5.34
N GLU A 77 -8.06 6.81 5.75
CA GLU A 77 -8.32 5.62 6.57
C GLU A 77 -8.29 4.31 5.77
N VAL A 78 -8.42 4.37 4.43
CA VAL A 78 -8.62 3.17 3.60
C VAL A 78 -7.41 2.24 3.62
N VAL A 79 -6.19 2.80 3.49
CA VAL A 79 -4.95 2.02 3.51
C VAL A 79 -4.72 1.36 4.88
N PRO A 80 -4.81 2.08 6.02
CA PRO A 80 -4.73 1.46 7.35
C PRO A 80 -5.78 0.37 7.60
N LEU A 81 -6.99 0.53 7.09
CA LEU A 81 -8.05 -0.47 7.19
C LEU A 81 -7.70 -1.75 6.42
N LEU A 82 -7.17 -1.61 5.20
CA LEU A 82 -6.68 -2.75 4.42
C LEU A 82 -5.54 -3.46 5.14
N GLU A 83 -4.51 -2.73 5.57
CA GLU A 83 -3.37 -3.29 6.29
C GLU A 83 -3.81 -4.02 7.56
N SER A 84 -4.76 -3.45 8.31
CA SER A 84 -5.33 -4.09 9.50
C SER A 84 -6.02 -5.40 9.18
N GLN A 85 -6.83 -5.45 8.10
CA GLN A 85 -7.50 -6.68 7.70
C GLN A 85 -6.50 -7.76 7.27
N VAL A 86 -5.48 -7.39 6.49
CA VAL A 86 -4.43 -8.32 6.04
C VAL A 86 -3.66 -8.89 7.23
N ARG A 87 -3.41 -8.09 8.27
CA ARG A 87 -2.79 -8.55 9.50
C ARG A 87 -3.60 -9.64 10.20
N PHE A 88 -4.94 -9.54 10.27
CA PHE A 88 -5.78 -10.54 10.94
C PHE A 88 -5.68 -11.93 10.29
N VAL A 89 -5.38 -12.01 9.00
CA VAL A 89 -5.24 -13.30 8.28
C VAL A 89 -4.09 -14.15 8.85
N HIS A 90 -3.06 -13.53 9.44
CA HIS A 90 -1.96 -14.28 10.06
C HIS A 90 -2.40 -15.15 11.24
N ASP A 91 -3.56 -14.88 11.84
CA ASP A 91 -4.13 -15.73 12.90
C ASP A 91 -4.57 -17.11 12.38
N LEU A 92 -4.78 -17.27 11.06
CA LEU A 92 -5.04 -18.57 10.43
C LEU A 92 -3.80 -19.49 10.39
N ASN A 93 -2.60 -18.95 10.58
CA ASN A 93 -1.32 -19.64 10.39
C ASN A 93 -1.16 -20.26 8.97
N ASP A 94 -1.75 -19.64 7.95
CA ASP A 94 -1.60 -20.01 6.55
C ASP A 94 -1.22 -18.79 5.71
N ASN A 95 -0.81 -19.02 4.47
CA ASN A 95 -0.53 -17.95 3.52
C ASN A 95 -1.82 -17.51 2.82
N TYR A 96 -1.93 -16.22 2.58
CA TYR A 96 -2.97 -15.63 1.75
C TYR A 96 -2.34 -14.82 0.62
N THR A 97 -2.91 -14.92 -0.57
CA THR A 97 -2.47 -14.15 -1.73
C THR A 97 -3.66 -13.88 -2.60
N GLU A 98 -3.88 -12.61 -2.93
CA GLU A 98 -4.95 -12.17 -3.82
C GLU A 98 -4.41 -11.12 -4.79
N LEU A 99 -4.80 -11.23 -6.05
CA LEU A 99 -4.43 -10.29 -7.10
C LEU A 99 -5.67 -9.84 -7.85
N VAL A 100 -5.99 -8.57 -7.69
CA VAL A 100 -7.09 -7.89 -8.38
C VAL A 100 -6.52 -6.81 -9.30
N THR A 101 -7.38 -5.99 -9.93
CA THR A 101 -6.99 -5.12 -11.05
C THR A 101 -6.01 -4.02 -10.63
N ASN A 102 -6.18 -3.48 -9.43
CA ASN A 102 -5.42 -2.33 -8.91
C ASN A 102 -4.59 -2.67 -7.67
N LEU A 103 -4.76 -3.86 -7.11
CA LEU A 103 -4.18 -4.24 -5.82
C LEU A 103 -3.67 -5.69 -5.84
N GLY A 104 -2.47 -5.91 -5.32
CA GLY A 104 -1.93 -7.24 -5.02
C GLY A 104 -1.62 -7.34 -3.53
N VAL A 105 -2.08 -8.40 -2.87
CA VAL A 105 -1.88 -8.63 -1.43
C VAL A 105 -1.24 -10.01 -1.23
N SER A 106 -0.27 -10.09 -0.33
CA SER A 106 0.33 -11.35 0.11
C SER A 106 0.61 -11.31 1.60
N ALA A 107 -0.08 -12.15 2.38
CA ALA A 107 0.25 -12.42 3.78
C ALA A 107 0.96 -13.77 3.85
N LEU A 108 2.25 -13.76 4.19
CA LEU A 108 3.13 -14.92 4.13
C LEU A 108 3.70 -15.27 5.50
N GLN A 109 3.71 -16.56 5.80
CA GLN A 109 4.42 -17.17 6.91
C GLN A 109 5.80 -17.62 6.44
N LEU A 110 6.78 -16.71 6.49
CA LEU A 110 8.13 -16.99 6.01
C LEU A 110 8.91 -17.80 7.03
N PRO A 111 9.44 -19.00 6.69
CA PRO A 111 10.40 -19.67 7.56
C PRO A 111 11.56 -18.74 7.88
N LYS A 112 12.04 -18.74 9.13
CA LYS A 112 13.18 -17.89 9.52
C LYS A 112 14.39 -18.03 8.59
N THR A 113 14.62 -19.24 8.08
CA THR A 113 15.69 -19.54 7.10
C THR A 113 15.57 -18.77 5.80
N SER A 114 14.37 -18.34 5.39
CA SER A 114 14.15 -17.55 4.18
C SER A 114 14.68 -16.11 4.28
N LEU A 115 14.97 -15.65 5.50
CA LEU A 115 15.53 -14.32 5.78
C LEU A 115 16.99 -14.39 6.26
N GLU A 116 17.63 -15.57 6.23
CA GLU A 116 19.08 -15.69 6.47
C GLU A 116 19.90 -15.06 5.34
N ASP A 117 19.33 -15.04 4.12
CA ASP A 117 19.78 -14.31 2.95
C ASP A 117 18.76 -13.21 2.59
N PRO A 118 19.12 -12.19 1.77
CA PRO A 118 18.18 -11.17 1.34
C PRO A 118 16.95 -11.79 0.67
N PHE A 119 15.77 -11.54 1.25
CA PHE A 119 14.50 -12.01 0.71
C PHE A 119 13.93 -10.98 -0.25
N VAL A 120 13.65 -11.38 -1.48
CA VAL A 120 13.09 -10.50 -2.51
C VAL A 120 11.63 -10.85 -2.72
N PHE A 121 10.75 -9.86 -2.55
CA PHE A 121 9.37 -9.90 -3.02
C PHE A 121 9.28 -9.08 -4.31
N GLU A 122 8.83 -9.73 -5.38
CA GLU A 122 8.54 -9.10 -6.67
C GLU A 122 7.03 -8.86 -6.74
N ASP A 123 6.61 -7.74 -7.33
CA ASP A 123 5.18 -7.49 -7.49
C ASP A 123 4.50 -8.60 -8.31
N PRO A 124 3.22 -8.90 -8.00
CA PRO A 124 2.49 -9.96 -8.67
C PRO A 124 1.88 -9.53 -10.02
N PHE A 125 1.99 -8.27 -10.42
CA PHE A 125 1.41 -7.78 -11.67
C PHE A 125 2.24 -8.26 -12.86
N LYS A 126 1.84 -9.41 -13.42
CA LYS A 126 2.52 -10.02 -14.56
C LYS A 126 2.39 -9.20 -15.83
N ASP A 127 3.47 -9.24 -16.61
CA ASP A 127 3.49 -8.84 -18.01
C ASP A 127 2.39 -9.60 -18.78
N SER A 128 1.40 -8.89 -19.33
CA SER A 128 0.73 -9.44 -20.51
C SER A 128 1.75 -9.38 -21.64
N ASP A 129 2.26 -10.55 -22.06
CA ASP A 129 3.27 -10.74 -23.12
C ASP A 129 2.93 -10.06 -24.47
N ASP A 130 1.77 -9.43 -24.63
CA ASP A 130 1.27 -8.79 -25.85
C ASP A 130 1.17 -7.25 -25.79
N ASP A 131 1.48 -6.59 -24.66
CA ASP A 131 1.42 -5.13 -24.58
C ASP A 131 2.82 -4.50 -24.48
N VAL A 132 3.21 -3.79 -25.54
CA VAL A 132 4.47 -3.04 -25.67
C VAL A 132 4.45 -1.77 -24.81
N MET A 133 3.34 -1.48 -24.11
CA MET A 133 3.33 -0.52 -23.01
C MET A 133 4.06 -1.11 -21.80
N GLU A 134 5.37 -0.90 -21.80
CA GLU A 134 6.31 -1.02 -20.69
C GLU A 134 5.72 -1.40 -19.33
N SER A 135 5.94 -2.66 -18.98
CA SER A 135 5.69 -3.22 -17.66
C SER A 135 6.31 -2.34 -16.55
N ARG A 136 5.48 -1.83 -15.65
CA ARG A 136 5.94 -1.17 -14.43
C ARG A 136 6.16 -2.23 -13.34
N LYS A 137 7.40 -2.71 -13.22
CA LYS A 137 7.84 -3.70 -12.23
C LYS A 137 8.37 -3.01 -10.99
N SER A 138 8.02 -3.54 -9.83
CA SER A 138 8.42 -3.11 -8.51
C SER A 138 8.84 -4.30 -7.66
N SER A 139 9.75 -4.07 -6.72
CA SER A 139 10.18 -5.11 -5.78
C SER A 139 10.67 -4.48 -4.49
N ILE A 140 10.57 -5.26 -3.41
CA ILE A 140 11.11 -4.94 -2.09
C ILE A 140 12.01 -6.07 -1.63
N THR A 141 13.21 -5.72 -1.17
CA THR A 141 14.18 -6.68 -0.63
C THR A 141 14.35 -6.44 0.86
N LEU A 142 14.01 -7.47 1.65
CA LEU A 142 14.21 -7.49 3.09
C LEU A 142 15.62 -8.01 3.40
N PRO A 143 16.46 -7.23 4.11
CA PRO A 143 17.82 -7.63 4.42
C PRO A 143 17.86 -8.59 5.63
N PRO A 144 18.89 -9.46 5.75
CA PRO A 144 18.99 -10.41 6.87
C PRO A 144 19.05 -9.76 8.26
N SER A 145 19.51 -8.52 8.36
CA SER A 145 19.57 -7.76 9.63
C SER A 145 18.20 -7.54 10.28
N VAL A 146 17.11 -7.69 9.53
CA VAL A 146 15.75 -7.77 10.07
C VAL A 146 15.63 -8.89 11.11
N LEU A 147 16.29 -10.04 10.87
CA LEU A 147 16.30 -11.16 11.82
C LEU A 147 16.99 -10.84 13.14
N ASP A 148 17.98 -9.95 13.13
CA ASP A 148 18.69 -9.56 14.35
C ASP A 148 17.75 -8.79 15.29
N ILE A 149 16.92 -7.90 14.72
CA ILE A 149 15.90 -7.15 15.46
C ILE A 149 14.81 -8.09 15.98
N ILE A 150 14.25 -8.94 15.11
CA ILE A 150 13.22 -9.91 15.50
C ILE A 150 13.75 -10.85 16.59
N GLY A 151 14.97 -11.38 16.44
CA GLY A 151 15.58 -12.30 17.38
C GLY A 151 15.87 -11.69 18.75
N THR A 152 15.98 -10.36 18.85
CA THR A 152 16.14 -9.65 20.12
C THR A 152 14.83 -9.66 20.93
N VAL A 153 13.68 -9.60 20.26
CA VAL A 153 12.36 -9.58 20.90
C VAL A 153 11.79 -10.98 21.06
N ASN A 154 11.89 -11.81 20.02
CA ASN A 154 11.32 -13.15 19.99
C ASN A 154 12.32 -14.18 19.40
N PRO A 155 13.25 -14.70 20.23
CA PRO A 155 14.32 -15.60 19.74
C PRO A 155 13.82 -16.97 19.29
N ASN A 156 12.64 -17.39 19.74
CA ASN A 156 12.08 -18.72 19.48
C ASN A 156 11.15 -18.77 18.26
N LEU A 157 10.96 -17.64 17.57
CA LEU A 157 10.11 -17.55 16.39
C LEU A 157 10.69 -18.43 15.26
N THR A 158 9.86 -19.30 14.70
CA THR A 158 10.25 -20.22 13.61
C THR A 158 9.72 -19.80 12.24
N SER A 159 8.61 -19.07 12.24
CA SER A 159 7.99 -18.44 11.07
C SER A 159 7.78 -16.96 11.36
N ILE A 160 8.05 -16.12 10.37
CA ILE A 160 7.94 -14.67 10.41
C ILE A 160 6.74 -14.29 9.55
N PRO A 161 5.65 -13.81 10.16
CA PRO A 161 4.51 -13.30 9.41
C PRO A 161 4.90 -11.97 8.74
N VAL A 162 4.79 -11.92 7.42
CA VAL A 162 5.09 -10.74 6.61
C VAL A 162 3.93 -10.49 5.66
N SER A 163 3.47 -9.24 5.61
CA SER A 163 2.47 -8.77 4.66
C SER A 163 3.16 -7.95 3.58
N PHE A 164 2.81 -8.17 2.31
CA PHE A 164 3.20 -7.34 1.18
C PHE A 164 1.94 -6.84 0.48
N ILE A 165 1.90 -5.55 0.17
CA ILE A 165 0.80 -4.95 -0.59
C ILE A 165 1.40 -4.15 -1.74
N THR A 166 0.88 -4.34 -2.94
CA THR A 166 1.25 -3.56 -4.12
C THR A 166 0.02 -2.88 -4.71
N TYR A 167 0.09 -1.56 -4.81
CA TYR A 167 -0.91 -0.70 -5.43
C TYR A 167 -0.44 -0.33 -6.83
N ARG A 168 -1.32 -0.49 -7.80
CA ARG A 168 -1.05 -0.21 -9.21
C ARG A 168 -0.86 1.28 -9.52
N ASP A 169 -1.35 2.15 -8.64
CA ASP A 169 -1.18 3.59 -8.70
C ASP A 169 -1.17 4.17 -7.27
N ALA A 170 -1.01 5.48 -7.17
CA ALA A 170 -0.94 6.21 -5.90
C ALA A 170 -2.24 6.96 -5.56
N VAL A 171 -3.39 6.58 -6.12
CA VAL A 171 -4.65 7.35 -6.00
C VAL A 171 -5.17 7.46 -4.56
N LEU A 172 -4.81 6.51 -3.70
CA LEU A 172 -5.12 6.49 -2.27
C LEU A 172 -4.07 7.19 -1.40
N PHE A 173 -3.00 7.73 -2.01
CA PHE A 173 -1.86 8.35 -1.32
C PHE A 173 -1.72 9.81 -1.76
N GLN A 174 -2.84 10.54 -1.63
CA GLN A 174 -2.88 11.94 -2.01
C GLN A 174 -2.36 12.77 -0.85
N SER A 175 -1.26 13.47 -1.07
CA SER A 175 -0.87 14.58 -0.22
C SER A 175 -0.94 15.85 -1.03
N ASP A 176 -1.18 16.99 -0.37
CA ASP A 176 -0.90 18.32 -0.93
C ASP A 176 0.59 18.40 -1.29
N LEU A 177 0.98 17.85 -2.44
CA LEU A 177 2.25 18.13 -3.07
C LEU A 177 2.13 19.58 -3.50
N GLU A 178 2.70 20.48 -2.70
CA GLU A 178 2.69 21.92 -2.94
C GLU A 178 3.46 22.22 -4.24
N GLY A 179 2.80 22.06 -5.38
CA GLY A 179 3.19 22.69 -6.62
C GLY A 179 3.11 24.18 -6.38
N SER A 180 4.24 24.79 -6.01
CA SER A 180 4.40 26.22 -5.81
C SER A 180 4.06 26.95 -7.11
N SER A 181 2.78 27.19 -7.35
CA SER A 181 2.27 28.07 -8.42
C SER A 181 2.44 29.52 -8.00
N GLY A 182 3.67 29.88 -7.63
CA GLY A 182 4.12 31.25 -7.60
C GLY A 182 4.38 31.67 -9.04
N ASN A 183 3.42 32.34 -9.67
CA ASN A 183 3.62 33.08 -10.92
C ASN A 183 4.69 34.16 -10.71
N GLN A 184 5.96 33.77 -10.76
CA GLN A 184 7.10 34.66 -10.97
C GLN A 184 7.65 34.35 -12.36
N GLU A 185 7.59 35.33 -13.25
CA GLU A 185 8.28 35.28 -14.55
C GLU A 185 9.74 34.87 -14.33
N GLY A 186 10.12 33.69 -14.85
CA GLY A 186 11.46 33.11 -14.73
C GLY A 186 11.64 32.00 -13.69
N SER A 187 10.57 31.58 -13.00
CA SER A 187 10.63 30.44 -12.07
C SER A 187 10.32 29.12 -12.79
N SER A 188 11.21 28.13 -12.66
CA SER A 188 10.98 26.76 -13.07
C SER A 188 9.78 26.21 -12.28
N VAL A 189 8.73 25.76 -12.98
CA VAL A 189 7.58 25.11 -12.34
C VAL A 189 8.06 23.75 -11.81
N LEU A 190 8.18 23.62 -10.50
CA LEU A 190 8.36 22.33 -9.84
C LEU A 190 6.97 21.68 -9.77
N ALA A 191 6.78 20.62 -10.55
CA ALA A 191 5.63 19.75 -10.45
C ALA A 191 6.12 18.43 -9.84
N GLU A 192 5.69 18.18 -8.61
CA GLU A 192 5.92 16.90 -7.95
C GLU A 192 4.72 16.00 -8.22
N TYR A 193 4.96 14.78 -8.65
CA TYR A 193 3.94 13.76 -8.81
C TYR A 193 4.53 12.41 -8.46
N VAL A 194 3.69 11.52 -7.92
CA VAL A 194 4.08 10.15 -7.66
C VAL A 194 3.96 9.37 -8.96
N ASP A 195 5.08 8.91 -9.53
CA ASP A 195 5.06 7.99 -10.66
C ASP A 195 4.70 6.56 -10.19
N GLY A 196 3.43 6.40 -9.86
CA GLY A 196 2.64 5.34 -10.45
C GLY A 196 2.65 3.95 -9.83
N HIS A 197 3.39 3.61 -8.77
CA HIS A 197 3.19 2.37 -7.99
C HIS A 197 3.55 2.60 -6.53
N VAL A 198 2.82 1.95 -5.62
CA VAL A 198 3.18 1.90 -4.21
C VAL A 198 3.36 0.44 -3.81
N ILE A 199 4.48 0.13 -3.17
CA ILE A 199 4.75 -1.20 -2.62
C ILE A 199 5.06 -1.07 -1.14
N SER A 200 4.42 -1.89 -0.32
CA SER A 200 4.64 -1.94 1.12
C SER A 200 5.03 -3.35 1.58
N ALA A 201 5.77 -3.40 2.68
CA ALA A 201 6.08 -4.62 3.40
C ALA A 201 5.98 -4.35 4.91
N THR A 202 5.27 -5.22 5.61
CA THR A 202 5.02 -5.11 7.06
C THR A 202 5.39 -6.42 7.73
N ILE A 203 6.11 -6.36 8.85
CA ILE A 203 6.44 -7.53 9.68
C ILE A 203 5.44 -7.60 10.82
N GLU A 204 4.57 -8.58 10.79
CA GLU A 204 3.36 -8.65 11.64
C GLU A 204 3.65 -9.34 12.97
N ILE A 205 4.68 -8.90 13.67
CA ILE A 205 5.06 -9.45 14.98
C ILE A 205 4.73 -8.44 16.07
N GLU A 206 3.89 -8.86 17.01
CA GLU A 206 3.50 -8.02 18.14
C GLU A 206 4.72 -7.45 18.88
N ASN A 207 4.72 -6.14 19.12
CA ASN A 207 5.80 -5.40 19.80
C ASN A 207 7.16 -5.43 19.09
N VAL A 208 7.20 -5.74 17.79
CA VAL A 208 8.38 -5.58 16.95
C VAL A 208 8.15 -4.45 15.97
N THR A 209 9.10 -3.52 15.93
CA THR A 209 9.13 -2.42 14.97
C THR A 209 10.52 -2.44 14.36
N ILE A 210 10.60 -2.61 13.04
CA ILE A 210 11.90 -2.64 12.36
C ILE A 210 12.38 -1.21 12.19
N VAL A 211 13.44 -0.84 12.89
CA VAL A 211 13.93 0.54 12.91
C VAL A 211 15.44 0.55 12.86
N ASN A 212 16.03 1.63 12.36
CA ASN A 212 17.48 1.86 12.46
C ASN A 212 18.33 0.70 11.92
N LEU A 213 17.93 0.13 10.79
CA LEU A 213 18.74 -0.89 10.12
C LEU A 213 20.13 -0.31 9.80
N PRO A 214 21.21 -1.11 9.89
CA PRO A 214 22.55 -0.66 9.51
C PRO A 214 22.57 -0.12 8.07
N GLU A 215 23.36 0.92 7.79
CA GLU A 215 23.40 1.56 6.45
C GLU A 215 23.65 0.55 5.32
N ASN A 216 24.51 -0.44 5.55
CA ASN A 216 24.85 -1.50 4.60
C ASN A 216 23.83 -2.66 4.54
N SER A 217 22.71 -2.52 5.24
CA SER A 217 21.67 -3.53 5.40
C SER A 217 20.28 -2.90 5.44
N SER A 218 20.07 -1.89 4.59
CA SER A 218 18.78 -1.20 4.43
C SER A 218 17.81 -2.03 3.59
N VAL A 219 16.51 -1.82 3.81
CA VAL A 219 15.47 -2.30 2.88
C VAL A 219 15.70 -1.66 1.51
N MET A 220 15.67 -2.47 0.45
CA MET A 220 15.89 -1.99 -0.91
C MET A 220 14.59 -2.09 -1.70
N THR A 221 14.12 -0.96 -2.23
CA THR A 221 13.02 -0.93 -3.20
C THR A 221 13.55 -0.68 -4.60
N ARG A 222 12.91 -1.25 -5.60
CA ARG A 222 13.23 -0.99 -7.01
C ARG A 222 11.93 -0.79 -7.78
N PHE A 223 11.95 0.16 -8.69
CA PHE A 223 10.87 0.46 -9.62
C PHE A 223 11.45 0.55 -11.02
N SER A 224 10.77 -0.04 -12.01
CA SER A 224 11.09 0.21 -13.41
C SER A 224 10.54 1.57 -13.79
N LYS A 225 11.39 2.40 -14.37
CA LYS A 225 11.05 3.74 -14.83
C LYS A 225 10.08 3.65 -16.02
N SER A 226 9.02 4.45 -16.03
CA SER A 226 8.23 4.69 -17.24
C SER A 226 9.13 5.40 -18.28
N ILE A 227 9.23 4.92 -19.52
CA ILE A 227 9.80 5.73 -20.62
C ILE A 227 8.96 6.99 -20.74
N VAL A 228 9.53 8.12 -20.31
CA VAL A 228 9.06 9.43 -20.74
C VAL A 228 9.56 9.57 -22.17
N ASP A 229 8.65 9.69 -23.14
CA ASP A 229 8.97 9.90 -24.55
C ASP A 229 9.95 11.08 -24.71
N GLU A 230 11.23 10.77 -24.90
CA GLU A 230 12.27 11.73 -25.30
C GLU A 230 12.02 12.30 -26.71
N GLU A 231 10.98 11.83 -27.42
CA GLU A 231 10.65 12.27 -28.79
C GLU A 231 10.00 13.66 -28.86
N ASN A 232 9.46 14.18 -27.74
CA ASN A 232 9.00 15.57 -27.70
C ASN A 232 10.12 16.49 -27.21
N ASN A 233 10.92 16.98 -28.15
CA ASN A 233 11.90 18.07 -28.03
C ASN A 233 11.27 19.39 -27.52
N ALA A 234 10.81 19.41 -26.28
CA ALA A 234 10.36 20.59 -25.54
C ALA A 234 11.32 20.81 -24.36
N THR A 235 12.33 21.64 -24.60
CA THR A 235 13.02 22.53 -23.63
C THR A 235 13.15 22.06 -22.18
N ASP A 236 14.37 21.66 -21.78
CA ASP A 236 14.94 21.86 -20.43
C ASP A 236 14.15 21.31 -19.21
N VAL A 237 13.46 20.18 -19.36
CA VAL A 237 12.87 19.48 -18.21
C VAL A 237 13.92 18.53 -17.60
N THR A 238 14.43 18.86 -16.42
CA THR A 238 15.22 17.92 -15.61
C THR A 238 14.26 17.13 -14.72
N ILE A 239 14.25 15.81 -14.86
CA ILE A 239 13.46 14.91 -14.01
C ILE A 239 14.39 14.33 -12.94
N GLU A 240 14.09 14.62 -11.69
CA GLU A 240 14.75 14.03 -10.53
C GLU A 240 13.84 12.98 -9.90
N PHE A 241 14.42 11.84 -9.52
CA PHE A 241 13.69 10.75 -8.85
C PHE A 241 14.14 10.70 -7.39
N VAL A 242 13.17 10.76 -6.49
CA VAL A 242 13.39 10.69 -5.05
C VAL A 242 12.65 9.48 -4.48
N CYS A 243 13.31 8.73 -3.62
CA CYS A 243 12.67 7.63 -2.89
C CYS A 243 11.94 8.22 -1.68
N VAL A 244 10.66 7.94 -1.57
CA VAL A 244 9.79 8.40 -0.48
C VAL A 244 9.05 7.23 0.15
N PHE A 245 8.52 7.43 1.34
CA PHE A 245 7.58 6.52 2.00
C PHE A 245 6.41 7.33 2.57
N TRP A 246 5.28 6.66 2.79
CA TRP A 246 4.09 7.27 3.36
C TRP A 246 4.17 7.29 4.89
N ASP A 247 4.15 8.48 5.49
CA ASP A 247 4.27 8.66 6.94
C ASP A 247 2.98 9.22 7.56
N TYR A 248 2.24 8.35 8.26
CA TYR A 248 1.04 8.71 9.02
C TYR A 248 1.30 9.67 10.20
N ASN A 249 2.54 9.81 10.67
CA ASN A 249 2.85 10.66 11.83
C ASN A 249 2.93 12.15 11.48
N LEU A 250 3.07 12.51 10.20
CA LEU A 250 3.28 13.91 9.79
C LEU A 250 1.99 14.75 9.82
N THR A 251 0.82 14.12 9.74
CA THR A 251 -0.47 14.79 9.57
C THR A 251 -1.55 14.17 10.48
N ASN A 252 -1.23 13.94 11.76
CA ASN A 252 -2.19 13.41 12.76
C ASN A 252 -2.93 12.11 12.35
N GLY A 253 -2.35 11.29 11.46
CA GLY A 253 -2.96 10.06 10.96
C GLY A 253 -3.43 10.10 9.51
N GLU A 254 -3.43 11.27 8.84
CA GLU A 254 -3.84 11.42 7.43
C GLU A 254 -2.76 10.88 6.47
N GLY A 255 -1.49 10.90 6.86
CA GLY A 255 -0.37 10.48 6.03
C GLY A 255 0.17 11.58 5.10
N LYS A 256 1.48 11.50 4.82
CA LYS A 256 2.16 12.36 3.84
C LYS A 256 3.41 11.67 3.31
N TRP A 257 3.77 11.92 2.05
CA TRP A 257 5.05 11.49 1.50
C TRP A 257 6.22 12.16 2.21
N SER A 258 7.21 11.35 2.61
CA SER A 258 8.41 11.81 3.30
C SER A 258 9.68 11.24 2.68
N GLU A 259 10.72 12.08 2.61
CA GLU A 259 12.09 11.71 2.23
C GLU A 259 12.96 11.38 3.46
N GLU A 260 12.49 11.70 4.67
CA GLU A 260 13.29 11.49 5.88
C GLU A 260 13.46 10.01 6.14
N VAL A 261 14.68 9.52 6.35
CA VAL A 261 14.91 8.10 6.64
C VAL A 261 14.11 7.73 7.90
N SER A 262 13.03 6.96 7.72
CA SER A 262 12.10 6.62 8.79
C SER A 262 12.85 5.92 9.94
N TYR A 263 12.66 6.47 11.14
CA TYR A 263 13.09 5.86 12.39
C TYR A 263 12.14 4.73 12.84
N GLY A 264 11.24 4.22 11.98
CA GLY A 264 10.64 2.90 12.17
C GLY A 264 9.49 2.44 11.28
N PHE A 265 9.43 1.12 11.07
CA PHE A 265 8.29 0.36 10.52
C PHE A 265 7.47 -0.21 11.68
N LYS A 266 6.22 0.24 11.88
CA LYS A 266 5.30 -0.43 12.79
C LYS A 266 4.77 -1.72 12.19
#